data_AF-R0MLT3-F1
#
_entry.id   AF-R0MLT3-F1
#
_cell.length_a   1.000
_cell.length_b   1.000
_cell.length_c   1.000
_cell.angle_alpha   90.00
_cell.angle_beta   90.00
_cell.angle_gamma   90.00
#
_symmetry.space_group_name_H-M   'P 1'
#
loop_
_entity.id
_entity.type
_entity.pdbx_description
1 polymer ?
#
loop_
_entity_poly.entity_id
_entity_poly.type
_entity_poly.pdbx_seq_one_letter_code
_entity_poly.pdbx_strand_id
1 'polypeptide(L)'
;MSTEGIKQLAQCEEQARERINEAKNNFREVKKQAIKDAENVVSVLKVKNQQKLKELEKQTEEYLELFERTEKEKFEMKIKDLENSKNEENLIEEIIKKICEK
;
A
#
# COMPACT_ATOMS: atom_id res chain seq x y z
N MET A 1 -20.17 -62.63 39.64
CA MET A 1 -19.49 -61.61 38.78
C MET A 1 -18.37 -61.00 39.60
N SER A 2 -17.12 -61.00 39.11
CA SER A 2 -15.96 -60.54 39.89
C SER A 2 -15.96 -59.01 40.02
N THR A 3 -16.03 -58.52 41.25
CA THR A 3 -16.07 -57.09 41.61
C THR A 3 -14.77 -56.34 41.24
N GLU A 4 -13.66 -57.06 41.06
CA GLU A 4 -12.37 -56.49 40.66
C GLU A 4 -12.35 -56.08 39.18
N GLY A 5 -12.99 -56.86 38.30
CA GLY A 5 -13.09 -56.50 36.88
C GLY A 5 -13.89 -55.21 36.66
N ILE A 6 -14.94 -55.00 37.46
CA ILE A 6 -15.74 -53.77 37.41
C ILE A 6 -14.91 -52.56 37.88
N LYS A 7 -14.10 -52.71 38.93
CA LYS A 7 -13.21 -51.64 39.41
C LYS A 7 -12.14 -51.26 38.37
N GLN A 8 -11.55 -52.24 37.70
CA GLN A 8 -10.57 -51.99 36.64
C GLN A 8 -11.21 -51.27 35.45
N LEU A 9 -12.43 -51.67 35.05
CA LEU A 9 -13.17 -50.99 33.98
C LEU A 9 -13.51 -49.55 34.34
N ALA A 10 -13.95 -49.29 35.58
CA ALA A 10 -14.23 -47.95 36.06
C ALA A 10 -12.98 -47.04 36.05
N GLN A 11 -11.83 -47.57 36.47
CA GLN A 11 -10.55 -46.84 36.41
C GLN A 11 -10.12 -46.54 34.97
N CYS A 12 -10.28 -47.50 34.05
CA CYS A 12 -10.00 -47.28 32.63
C CYS A 12 -10.93 -46.22 32.02
N GLU A 13 -12.22 -46.20 32.40
CA GLU A 13 -13.17 -45.17 31.95
C GLU A 13 -12.78 -43.78 32.45
N GLU A 14 -12.38 -43.68 33.71
CA GLU A 14 -11.95 -42.43 34.33
C GLU A 14 -10.69 -41.88 33.63
N GLN A 15 -9.66 -42.71 33.43
CA GLN A 15 -8.45 -42.32 32.70
C GLN A 15 -8.75 -41.92 31.24
N ALA A 16 -9.65 -42.62 30.56
CA ALA A 16 -10.06 -42.26 29.21
C ALA A 16 -10.77 -40.89 29.20
N ARG A 17 -11.63 -40.63 30.19
CA ARG A 17 -12.34 -39.35 30.34
C ARG A 17 -11.37 -38.20 30.62
N GLU A 18 -10.38 -38.40 31.48
CA GLU A 18 -9.32 -37.42 31.75
C GLU A 18 -8.55 -37.06 30.49
N ARG A 19 -8.07 -38.07 29.75
CA ARG A 19 -7.35 -37.86 28.48
C ARG A 19 -8.18 -37.11 27.45
N ILE A 20 -9.48 -37.40 27.36
CA ILE A 20 -10.39 -36.67 26.46
C ILE A 20 -10.51 -35.21 26.89
N ASN A 21 -10.60 -34.94 28.19
CA ASN A 21 -10.72 -33.58 28.70
C ASN A 21 -9.43 -32.78 28.49
N GLU A 22 -8.27 -33.39 28.73
CA GLU A 22 -6.96 -32.79 28.42
C GLU A 22 -6.84 -32.46 26.93
N ALA A 23 -7.17 -33.40 26.04
CA ALA A 23 -7.13 -33.17 24.60
C ALA A 23 -8.05 -32.03 24.17
N LYS A 24 -9.26 -31.95 24.75
CA LYS A 24 -10.21 -30.84 24.48
C LYS A 24 -9.67 -29.50 24.96
N ASN A 25 -9.03 -29.45 26.13
CA ASN A 25 -8.45 -28.23 26.67
C ASN A 25 -7.27 -27.77 25.81
N ASN A 26 -6.34 -28.68 25.51
CA ASN A 26 -5.21 -28.40 24.63
C ASN A 26 -5.68 -27.87 23.26
N PHE A 27 -6.70 -28.50 22.66
CA PHE A 27 -7.25 -28.02 21.40
C PHE A 27 -7.82 -26.59 21.50
N ARG A 28 -8.53 -26.28 22.59
CA ARG A 28 -9.05 -24.92 22.82
C ARG A 28 -7.94 -23.89 22.98
N GLU A 29 -6.86 -24.24 23.69
CA GLU A 29 -5.71 -23.36 23.88
C GLU A 29 -4.96 -23.12 22.56
N VAL A 30 -4.69 -24.19 21.81
CA VAL A 30 -4.07 -24.09 20.48
C VAL A 30 -4.93 -23.23 19.55
N LYS A 31 -6.25 -23.42 19.56
CA LYS A 31 -7.16 -22.59 18.75
C LYS A 31 -7.09 -21.11 19.15
N LYS A 32 -7.07 -20.80 20.45
CA LYS A 32 -6.92 -19.42 20.93
C LYS A 32 -5.58 -18.82 20.51
N GLN A 33 -4.51 -19.60 20.59
CA GLN A 33 -3.18 -19.15 20.20
C GLN A 33 -3.10 -18.87 18.70
N ALA A 34 -3.63 -19.76 17.87
CA ALA A 34 -3.68 -19.57 16.42
C ALA A 34 -4.44 -18.30 16.01
N ILE A 35 -5.52 -17.96 16.71
CA ILE A 35 -6.26 -16.70 16.48
C ILE A 35 -5.38 -15.50 16.83
N LYS A 36 -4.73 -15.50 18.00
CA LYS A 36 -3.82 -14.42 18.41
C LYS A 36 -2.66 -14.26 17.44
N ASP A 37 -2.08 -15.35 16.98
CA ASP A 37 -0.97 -15.32 16.02
C ASP A 37 -1.41 -14.71 14.70
N ALA A 38 -2.61 -15.05 14.21
CA ALA A 38 -3.18 -14.45 13.03
C ALA A 38 -3.43 -12.94 13.21
N GLU A 39 -3.99 -12.52 14.34
CA GLU A 39 -4.20 -11.10 14.68
C GLU A 39 -2.88 -10.33 14.73
N ASN A 40 -1.84 -10.91 15.32
CA ASN A 40 -0.51 -10.34 15.37
C ASN A 40 0.06 -10.15 13.96
N VAL A 41 -0.02 -11.15 13.09
CA VAL A 41 0.42 -11.05 11.69
C VAL A 41 -0.32 -9.93 10.96
N VAL A 42 -1.64 -9.86 11.10
CA VAL A 42 -2.46 -8.80 10.47
C VAL A 42 -2.04 -7.41 10.97
N SER A 43 -1.79 -7.25 12.27
CA SER A 43 -1.38 -5.98 12.84
C SER A 43 -0.01 -5.50 12.31
N VAL A 44 0.95 -6.41 12.19
CA VAL A 44 2.29 -6.12 11.64
C VAL A 44 2.17 -5.72 10.17
N LEU A 45 1.39 -6.46 9.39
CA LEU A 45 1.15 -6.14 7.97
C LEU A 45 0.48 -4.78 7.81
N LYS A 46 -0.47 -4.44 8.68
CA LYS A 46 -1.13 -3.13 8.65
C LYS A 46 -0.14 -1.99 8.86
N VAL A 47 0.74 -2.09 9.86
CA VAL A 47 1.76 -1.06 10.13
C VAL A 47 2.73 -0.95 8.95
N LYS A 48 3.21 -2.07 8.43
CA LYS A 48 4.13 -2.10 7.28
C LYS A 48 3.50 -1.45 6.03
N ASN A 49 2.23 -1.75 5.76
CA ASN A 49 1.51 -1.18 4.62
C ASN A 49 1.27 0.32 4.81
N GLN A 50 0.98 0.78 6.03
CA GLN A 50 0.84 2.21 6.32
C GLN A 50 2.15 2.98 6.13
N GLN A 51 3.29 2.41 6.53
CA GLN A 51 4.60 3.01 6.29
C GLN A 51 4.89 3.10 4.79
N LYS A 52 4.66 2.02 4.05
CA LYS A 52 4.85 1.99 2.59
C LYS A 52 3.94 2.98 1.86
N LEU A 53 2.71 3.16 2.33
CA LEU A 53 1.79 4.14 1.77
C LEU A 53 2.34 5.56 1.94
N LYS A 54 2.83 5.92 3.12
CA LYS A 54 3.42 7.24 3.38
C LYS A 54 4.66 7.50 2.53
N GLU A 55 5.49 6.48 2.32
CA GLU A 55 6.65 6.60 1.42
C GLU A 55 6.23 6.86 -0.02
N LEU A 56 5.21 6.16 -0.51
CA LEU A 56 4.67 6.36 -1.86
C LEU A 56 4.01 7.74 -2.02
N GLU A 57 3.29 8.21 -1.01
CA GLU A 57 2.71 9.57 -0.99
C GLU A 57 3.81 10.62 -1.13
N LYS A 58 4.89 10.52 -0.33
CA LYS A 58 6.04 11.44 -0.41
C LYS A 58 6.72 11.40 -1.78
N GLN A 59 6.94 10.21 -2.33
CA GLN A 59 7.54 10.05 -3.67
C GLN A 59 6.65 10.67 -4.76
N THR A 60 5.33 10.57 -4.61
CA THR A 60 4.38 11.14 -5.55
C THR A 60 4.40 12.67 -5.50
N GLU A 61 4.45 13.25 -4.30
CA GLU A 61 4.60 14.71 -4.12
C GLU A 61 5.91 15.22 -4.73
N GLU A 62 7.04 14.56 -4.44
CA GLU A 62 8.34 14.94 -5.02
C GLU A 62 8.33 14.85 -6.56
N TYR A 63 7.67 13.84 -7.12
CA TYR A 63 7.54 13.69 -8.57
C TYR A 63 6.65 14.77 -9.19
N LEU A 64 5.55 15.14 -8.52
CA LEU A 64 4.67 16.24 -8.96
C LEU A 64 5.43 17.57 -8.98
N GLU A 65 6.18 17.88 -7.92
CA GLU A 65 6.99 19.10 -7.87
C GLU A 65 8.03 19.14 -9.00
N LEU A 66 8.71 18.02 -9.25
CA LEU A 66 9.68 17.91 -10.33
C LEU A 66 9.02 18.11 -11.70
N PHE A 67 7.85 17.48 -11.90
CA PHE A 67 7.08 17.60 -13.13
C PHE A 67 6.64 19.03 -13.38
N GLU A 68 6.09 19.71 -12.37
CA GLU A 68 5.66 21.11 -12.48
C GLU A 68 6.81 22.05 -12.84
N ARG A 69 7.97 21.89 -12.20
CA ARG A 69 9.17 22.68 -12.52
C ARG A 69 9.63 22.43 -13.95
N THR A 70 9.72 21.16 -14.34
CA THR A 70 10.19 20.76 -15.68
C THR A 70 9.26 21.28 -16.78
N GLU A 71 7.94 21.18 -16.59
CA GLU A 71 6.98 21.70 -17.56
C GLU A 71 7.01 23.23 -17.61
N LYS A 72 7.14 23.90 -16.47
CA LYS A 72 7.26 25.36 -16.44
C LYS A 72 8.51 25.83 -17.19
N GLU A 73 9.66 25.21 -16.98
CA GLU A 73 10.90 25.51 -17.71
C GLU A 73 10.74 25.31 -19.22
N LYS A 74 10.09 24.22 -19.65
CA LYS A 74 9.77 23.99 -21.07
C LYS A 74 8.87 25.08 -21.64
N PHE A 75 7.83 25.50 -20.91
CA PHE A 75 6.95 26.58 -21.35
C PHE A 75 7.69 27.91 -21.45
N GLU A 76 8.52 28.25 -20.47
CA GLU A 76 9.33 29.47 -20.48
C GLU A 76 10.32 29.49 -21.66
N MET A 77 10.98 28.35 -21.95
CA MET A 77 11.80 28.22 -23.15
C MET A 77 11.00 28.44 -24.42
N LYS A 78 9.81 27.81 -24.53
CA LYS A 78 8.95 27.96 -25.70
C LYS A 78 8.47 29.40 -25.90
N ILE A 79 8.19 30.12 -24.82
CA ILE A 79 7.86 31.56 -24.88
C ILE A 79 9.06 32.35 -25.41
N LYS A 80 10.26 32.13 -24.87
CA LYS A 80 11.48 32.80 -25.35
C LYS A 80 11.77 32.51 -26.82
N ASP A 81 11.57 31.27 -27.27
CA ASP A 81 11.76 30.89 -28.67
C ASP A 81 10.76 31.60 -29.59
N LEU A 82 9.51 31.80 -29.14
CA LEU A 82 8.49 32.57 -29.85
C LEU A 82 8.82 34.07 -29.88
N GLU A 83 9.24 34.65 -28.76
CA GLU A 83 9.66 36.06 -28.66
C GLU A 83 10.88 36.35 -29.54
N ASN A 84 11.84 35.41 -29.61
CA ASN A 84 13.02 35.53 -30.47
C ASN A 84 12.73 35.22 -31.95
N SER A 85 11.51 34.78 -32.29
CA SER A 85 11.18 34.50 -33.67
C SER A 85 11.15 35.80 -34.47
N LYS A 86 12.08 35.93 -35.43
CA LYS A 86 12.27 37.09 -36.33
C LYS A 86 11.08 37.42 -37.25
N ASN A 87 9.91 36.85 -36.97
CA ASN A 87 8.72 37.10 -37.76
C ASN A 87 8.15 38.50 -37.53
N GLU A 88 8.40 39.16 -36.40
CA GLU A 88 7.92 40.53 -36.19
C GLU A 88 8.48 41.52 -37.20
N GLU A 89 9.80 41.56 -37.43
CA GLU A 89 10.40 42.49 -38.40
C GLU A 89 9.90 42.23 -39.83
N ASN A 90 9.83 40.97 -40.25
CA ASN A 90 9.31 40.59 -41.57
C ASN A 90 7.81 40.92 -41.73
N LEU A 91 7.00 40.68 -40.68
CA LEU A 91 5.57 41.04 -40.69
C LEU A 91 5.38 42.55 -40.75
N ILE A 92 6.17 43.31 -39.99
CA ILE A 92 6.13 44.78 -40.00
C ILE A 92 6.53 45.30 -41.39
N GLU A 93 7.58 44.78 -42.02
CA GLU A 93 7.97 45.16 -43.38
C GLU A 93 6.89 44.83 -44.42
N GLU A 94 6.26 43.65 -44.36
CA GLU A 94 5.14 43.31 -45.25
C GLU A 94 3.92 44.23 -45.05
N ILE A 95 3.61 44.57 -43.79
CA ILE A 95 2.52 45.51 -43.46
C ILE A 95 2.84 46.90 -44.01
N ILE A 96 4.06 47.40 -43.82
CA ILE A 96 4.50 48.70 -44.34
C ILE A 96 4.42 48.72 -45.87
N LYS A 97 4.90 47.67 -46.57
CA LYS A 97 4.76 47.56 -48.03
C LYS A 97 3.30 47.67 -48.47
N LYS A 98 2.39 46.93 -47.85
CA LYS A 98 0.95 46.98 -48.19
C LYS A 98 0.29 48.32 -47.91
N ILE A 99 0.76 49.08 -46.90
CA ILE A 99 0.22 50.41 -46.58
C ILE A 99 0.79 51.48 -47.54
N CYS A 100 2.08 51.38 -47.89
CA CYS A 100 2.76 52.31 -48.78
C CYS A 100 2.49 52.05 -50.28
N GLU A 101 1.97 50.87 -50.65
CA GLU A 101 1.50 50.56 -52.02
C GLU A 101 0.10 51.11 -52.34
N LYS A 102 -0.42 52.06 -51.54
CA LYS A 102 -1.59 52.89 -51.89
C LYS A 102 -1.17 54.22 -52.47
#